data_AF-A0A4R3MQJ7-F1
#
_entry.id   AF-A0A4R3MQJ7-F1
#
_cell.length_a   1.000
_cell.length_b   1.000
_cell.length_c   1.000
_cell.angle_alpha   90.00
_cell.angle_beta   90.00
_cell.angle_gamma   90.00
#
_symmetry.space_group_name_H-M   'P 1'
#
loop_
_entity.id
_entity.type
_entity.pdbx_description
1 polymer ?
#
loop_
_entity_poly.entity_id
_entity_poly.type
_entity_poly.pdbx_seq_one_letter_code
_entity_poly.pdbx_strand_id
1 'polypeptide(L)'
;MQKRSIGVSILLTFLTCGIYNIFWIYGMADDLIRYNGESESSAGLEILLGFLTCGLYFYYWYYKMGKRVYNAQVKANMYANDDSVLLLILSIFRLSIISDAIIQHKINEICDNHNHYRVEY
;
A
#
# COMPACT_ATOMS: atom_id res chain seq x y z
N MET A 1 -7.79 -7.19 -3.42
CA MET A 1 -7.26 -6.00 -4.13
C MET A 1 -8.40 -5.20 -4.68
N GLN A 2 -8.56 -3.96 -4.22
CA GLN A 2 -9.53 -3.02 -4.75
C GLN A 2 -8.84 -1.86 -5.45
N LYS A 3 -9.33 -1.52 -6.64
CA LYS A 3 -8.91 -0.31 -7.35
C LYS A 3 -9.48 0.91 -6.63
N ARG A 4 -8.63 1.88 -6.28
CA ARG A 4 -9.05 3.13 -5.63
C ARG A 4 -8.48 4.32 -6.37
N SER A 5 -9.24 5.41 -6.47
CA SER A 5 -8.78 6.66 -7.08
C SER A 5 -7.85 7.39 -6.11
N ILE A 6 -6.59 7.55 -6.49
CA ILE A 6 -5.55 8.22 -5.70
C ILE A 6 -5.97 9.65 -5.35
N GLY A 7 -6.52 10.38 -6.33
CA GLY A 7 -6.98 11.77 -6.13
C GLY A 7 -8.11 11.88 -5.10
N VAL A 8 -9.05 10.93 -5.12
CA VAL A 8 -10.15 10.88 -4.14
C VAL A 8 -9.60 10.52 -2.75
N SER A 9 -8.67 9.57 -2.66
CA SER A 9 -8.05 9.18 -1.39
C SER A 9 -7.27 10.33 -0.74
N ILE A 10 -6.54 11.11 -1.55
CA ILE A 10 -5.81 12.30 -1.09
C ILE A 10 -6.80 13.37 -0.61
N LEU A 11 -7.84 13.66 -1.40
CA LEU A 11 -8.85 14.66 -1.05
C LEU A 11 -9.58 14.31 0.26
N LEU A 12 -9.97 13.04 0.43
CA LEU A 12 -10.60 12.56 1.66
C LEU A 12 -9.65 12.64 2.86
N THR A 13 -8.36 12.39 2.66
CA THR A 13 -7.34 12.56 3.70
C THR A 13 -7.29 13.99 4.21
N PHE A 14 -7.29 14.99 3.31
CA PHE A 14 -7.33 16.39 3.72
C PHE A 14 -8.66 16.78 4.36
N LEU A 15 -9.78 16.33 3.81
CA LEU A 15 -11.12 16.66 4.31
C LEU A 15 -11.38 16.10 5.73
N THR A 16 -10.80 14.94 6.04
CA THR A 16 -10.96 14.26 7.33
C THR A 16 -9.82 14.54 8.31
N CYS A 17 -9.01 15.58 8.06
CA CYS A 17 -7.85 15.94 8.89
C CYS A 17 -6.88 14.77 9.13
N GLY A 18 -6.65 13.93 8.12
CA GLY A 18 -5.74 12.79 8.19
C GLY A 18 -6.37 11.47 8.66
N ILE A 19 -7.60 11.47 9.19
CA ILE A 19 -8.23 10.26 9.73
C ILE A 19 -8.44 9.20 8.62
N TYR A 20 -8.86 9.64 7.43
CA TYR A 20 -9.06 8.73 6.30
C TYR A 20 -7.76 8.02 5.87
N ASN A 21 -6.59 8.62 6.08
CA ASN A 21 -5.30 8.01 5.73
C ASN A 21 -5.11 6.64 6.41
N ILE A 22 -5.59 6.48 7.64
CA ILE A 22 -5.51 5.22 8.40
C ILE A 22 -6.33 4.12 7.71
N PHE A 23 -7.54 4.44 7.26
CA PHE A 23 -8.40 3.50 6.52
C PHE A 23 -7.81 3.15 5.16
N TRP A 24 -7.14 4.11 4.52
CA TRP A 24 -6.47 3.88 3.25
C TRP A 24 -5.27 2.93 3.40
N ILE A 25 -4.41 3.18 4.39
CA ILE A 25 -3.28 2.32 4.79
C ILE A 25 -3.78 0.90 5.10
N TYR A 26 -4.87 0.78 5.87
CA TYR A 26 -5.49 -0.52 6.18
C TYR A 26 -5.89 -1.27 4.91
N GLY A 27 -6.62 -0.60 4.01
CA GLY A 27 -7.09 -1.19 2.77
C GLY A 27 -5.95 -1.66 1.87
N MET A 28 -4.88 -0.87 1.74
CA MET A 28 -3.70 -1.25 0.95
C MET A 28 -2.95 -2.44 1.57
N ALA A 29 -2.76 -2.46 2.89
CA ALA A 29 -2.12 -3.58 3.58
C ALA A 29 -2.93 -4.87 3.43
N ASP A 30 -4.23 -4.83 3.73
CA ASP A 30 -5.11 -6.01 3.66
C ASP A 30 -5.13 -6.59 2.24
N ASP A 31 -5.26 -5.73 1.24
CA ASP A 31 -5.29 -6.12 -0.16
C ASP A 31 -4.02 -6.88 -0.58
N LEU A 32 -2.84 -6.39 -0.16
CA LEU A 32 -1.56 -6.98 -0.51
C LEU A 32 -1.23 -8.22 0.32
N ILE A 33 -1.54 -8.23 1.63
CA ILE A 33 -1.38 -9.41 2.50
C ILE A 33 -2.18 -10.58 1.94
N ARG A 34 -3.45 -10.34 1.59
CA ARG A 34 -4.34 -11.37 1.02
C ARG A 34 -3.88 -11.84 -0.34
N TYR A 35 -3.45 -10.93 -1.21
CA TYR A 35 -2.94 -11.28 -2.54
C TYR A 35 -1.63 -12.09 -2.46
N ASN A 36 -0.73 -11.70 -1.55
CA ASN A 36 0.53 -12.41 -1.34
C ASN A 36 0.37 -13.71 -0.54
N GLY A 37 -0.79 -13.98 0.06
CA GLY A 37 -1.02 -15.18 0.87
C GLY A 37 -0.26 -15.17 2.19
N GLU A 38 -0.04 -13.99 2.78
CA GLU A 38 0.67 -13.81 4.05
C GLU A 38 -0.27 -14.10 5.23
N SER A 39 -0.46 -15.37 5.61
CA SER A 39 -1.38 -15.76 6.70
C SER A 39 -0.96 -15.30 8.09
N GLU A 40 0.33 -15.04 8.30
CA GLU A 40 0.88 -14.60 9.59
C GLU A 40 0.77 -13.07 9.79
N SER A 41 0.42 -12.32 8.75
CA SER A 41 0.36 -10.87 8.81
C SER A 41 -1.06 -10.34 8.80
N SER A 42 -1.30 -9.28 9.57
CA SER A 42 -2.60 -8.62 9.67
C SER A 42 -2.44 -7.12 9.58
N ALA A 43 -3.16 -6.49 8.66
CA ALA A 43 -3.19 -5.03 8.49
C ALA A 43 -3.57 -4.30 9.78
N GLY A 44 -4.51 -4.88 10.56
CA GLY A 44 -4.93 -4.32 11.84
C GLY A 44 -3.83 -4.34 12.90
N LEU A 45 -3.05 -5.42 12.96
CA LEU A 45 -1.91 -5.52 13.89
C LEU A 45 -0.80 -4.52 13.53
N GLU A 46 -0.55 -4.32 12.24
CA GLU A 46 0.46 -3.36 11.78
C GLU A 46 0.09 -1.91 12.11
N ILE A 47 -1.18 -1.53 11.95
CA ILE A 47 -1.67 -0.21 12.35
C ILE A 47 -1.64 -0.05 13.86
N LEU A 48 -2.02 -1.08 14.62
CA LEU A 48 -1.95 -1.07 16.08
C LEU A 48 -0.51 -0.86 16.56
N LEU A 49 0.47 -1.53 15.95
CA LEU A 49 1.90 -1.32 16.21
C LEU A 49 2.33 0.09 15.82
N GLY A 50 1.81 0.63 14.72
CA GLY A 50 1.92 2.03 14.33
C GLY A 50 1.59 2.98 15.48
N PHE A 51 0.41 2.84 16.07
CA PHE A 51 -0.02 3.67 17.19
C PHE A 51 0.77 3.40 18.48
N LEU A 52 1.04 2.14 18.79
CA LEU A 52 1.76 1.74 20.01
C LEU A 52 3.20 2.28 20.05
N THR A 53 3.83 2.40 18.89
CA THR A 53 5.19 2.95 18.74
C THR A 53 5.21 4.46 18.48
N CYS A 54 4.11 5.16 18.76
CA CYS A 54 3.97 6.61 18.51
C CYS A 54 4.26 7.00 17.04
N GLY A 55 3.92 6.12 16.11
CA GLY A 55 4.11 6.30 14.68
C GLY A 55 5.47 5.91 14.13
N LEU A 56 6.44 5.52 14.97
CA LEU A 56 7.76 5.08 14.50
C LEU A 56 7.67 3.83 13.62
N TYR A 57 6.77 2.90 13.95
CA TYR A 57 6.56 1.71 13.15
C TYR A 57 6.04 2.03 11.74
N PHE A 58 5.34 3.15 11.53
CA PHE A 58 4.86 3.50 10.18
C PHE A 58 6.01 3.73 9.19
N TYR A 59 7.18 4.21 9.62
CA TYR A 59 8.35 4.33 8.73
C TYR A 59 8.81 2.95 8.24
N TYR A 60 8.95 1.99 9.16
CA TYR A 60 9.28 0.60 8.82
C TYR A 60 8.18 -0.05 7.97
N TRP A 61 6.92 0.26 8.26
CA TRP A 61 5.77 -0.22 7.51
C TRP A 61 5.85 0.17 6.03
N TYR A 62 6.25 1.40 5.68
CA TYR A 62 6.44 1.82 4.28
C TYR A 62 7.51 0.99 3.56
N TYR A 63 8.62 0.68 4.23
CA TYR A 63 9.65 -0.22 3.69
C TYR A 63 9.07 -1.62 3.42
N LYS A 64 8.36 -2.19 4.39
CA LYS A 64 7.72 -3.50 4.30
C LYS A 64 6.69 -3.54 3.17
N MET A 65 5.90 -2.48 3.01
CA MET A 65 4.91 -2.37 1.95
C MET A 65 5.53 -2.36 0.56
N GLY A 66 6.67 -1.69 0.36
CA GLY A 66 7.39 -1.77 -0.91
C GLY A 66 7.75 -3.20 -1.32
N LYS A 67 8.17 -4.03 -0.36
CA LYS A 67 8.50 -5.44 -0.60
C LYS A 67 7.25 -6.26 -0.93
N ARG A 68 6.14 -5.99 -0.26
CA ARG A 68 4.85 -6.63 -0.57
C ARG A 68 4.36 -6.31 -1.96
N VAL A 69 4.49 -5.05 -2.37
CA VAL A 69 4.13 -4.63 -3.73
C VAL A 69 5.05 -5.30 -4.75
N TYR A 70 6.36 -5.33 -4.50
CA TYR A 70 7.31 -6.05 -5.35
C TYR A 70 6.90 -7.52 -5.53
N ASN A 71 6.62 -8.23 -4.43
CA ASN A 71 6.17 -9.62 -4.46
C ASN A 71 4.85 -9.78 -5.24
N ALA A 72 3.93 -8.84 -5.08
CA ALA A 72 2.66 -8.85 -5.80
C ALA A 72 2.86 -8.64 -7.32
N GLN A 73 3.75 -7.72 -7.72
CA GLN A 73 4.11 -7.52 -9.13
C GLN A 73 4.76 -8.77 -9.73
N VAL A 74 5.66 -9.44 -9.00
CA VAL A 74 6.27 -10.72 -9.42
C VAL A 74 5.19 -11.80 -9.60
N LYS A 75 4.27 -11.95 -8.65
CA LYS A 75 3.14 -12.91 -8.75
C LYS A 75 2.20 -12.62 -9.92
N ALA A 76 2.06 -11.35 -10.27
CA ALA A 76 1.25 -10.91 -11.41
C ALA A 76 1.98 -11.04 -12.77
N ASN A 77 3.19 -11.59 -12.81
CA ASN A 77 4.06 -11.63 -14.00
C ASN A 77 4.29 -10.24 -14.63
N MET A 78 4.39 -9.21 -13.79
CA MET A 78 4.67 -7.84 -14.22
C MET A 78 6.16 -7.51 -14.02
N TYR A 79 6.64 -6.46 -14.68
CA TYR A 79 7.94 -5.89 -14.34
C TYR A 79 7.91 -5.34 -12.91
N ALA A 80 8.64 -6.01 -12.01
CA ALA A 80 8.67 -5.66 -10.60
C ALA A 80 9.83 -4.72 -10.30
N ASN A 81 9.54 -3.61 -9.63
CA ASN A 81 10.55 -2.66 -9.15
C ASN A 81 10.47 -2.52 -7.63
N ASP A 82 11.64 -2.58 -6.98
CA ASP A 82 11.76 -2.51 -5.53
C ASP A 82 11.89 -1.06 -5.05
N ASP A 83 10.75 -0.45 -4.77
CA ASP A 83 10.68 0.93 -4.28
C ASP A 83 10.68 1.02 -2.74
N SER A 84 11.00 -0.07 -2.02
CA SER A 84 10.96 -0.10 -0.55
C SER A 84 11.78 1.01 0.11
N VAL A 85 12.99 1.25 -0.40
CA VAL A 85 13.87 2.29 0.15
C VAL A 85 13.35 3.68 -0.18
N LEU A 86 12.81 3.89 -1.39
CA LEU A 86 12.20 5.14 -1.79
C LEU A 86 11.01 5.50 -0.87
N LEU A 87 10.10 4.54 -0.65
CA LEU A 87 8.92 4.72 0.20
C LEU A 87 9.31 5.04 1.65
N LEU A 88 10.34 4.38 2.17
CA LEU A 88 10.91 4.66 3.49
C LEU A 88 11.45 6.09 3.57
N ILE A 89 12.31 6.50 2.64
CA ILE A 89 12.91 7.83 2.62
C ILE A 89 11.82 8.91 2.56
N LEU A 90 10.84 8.77 1.66
CA LEU A 90 9.72 9.69 1.55
C LEU A 90 8.94 9.82 2.86
N SER A 91 8.70 8.70 3.55
CA SER A 91 8.00 8.72 4.83
C SER A 91 8.76 9.50 5.91
N ILE A 92 10.09 9.38 5.98
CA ILE A 92 10.95 10.11 6.92
C ILE A 92 10.86 11.63 6.70
N PHE A 93 10.75 12.07 5.45
CA PHE A 93 10.57 13.48 5.09
C PHE A 93 9.13 13.99 5.26
N ARG A 94 8.27 13.25 5.97
CA ARG A 94 6.83 13.56 6.15
C ARG A 94 6.05 13.61 4.83
N LEU A 95 6.57 13.00 3.77
CA LEU A 95 5.91 12.85 2.47
C LEU A 95 5.21 11.49 2.36
N SER A 96 4.69 10.98 3.49
CA SER A 96 4.02 9.68 3.59
C SER A 96 2.82 9.56 2.64
N ILE A 97 2.11 10.67 2.40
CA ILE A 97 0.99 10.72 1.43
C ILE A 97 1.42 10.41 -0.01
N ILE A 98 2.67 10.73 -0.38
CA ILE A 98 3.24 10.40 -1.69
C ILE A 98 3.54 8.90 -1.73
N SER A 99 4.08 8.34 -0.65
CA SER A 99 4.28 6.90 -0.53
C SER A 99 2.97 6.13 -0.66
N ASP A 100 1.89 6.58 -0.01
CA ASP A 100 0.54 6.00 -0.15
C ASP A 100 0.03 6.05 -1.59
N ALA A 101 0.24 7.19 -2.27
CA ALA A 101 -0.14 7.36 -3.67
C ALA A 101 0.62 6.39 -4.60
N ILE A 102 1.93 6.21 -4.39
CA ILE A 102 2.76 5.27 -5.17
C ILE A 102 2.30 3.82 -4.94
N ILE A 103 2.05 3.43 -3.68
CA ILE A 103 1.57 2.08 -3.34
C ILE A 103 0.22 1.83 -4.02
N GLN A 104 -0.73 2.76 -3.89
CA GLN A 104 -2.05 2.61 -4.50
C GLN A 104 -1.99 2.60 -6.03
N HIS A 105 -1.09 3.37 -6.65
CA HIS A 105 -0.86 3.34 -8.09
C HIS A 105 -0.43 1.94 -8.54
N LYS A 106 0.57 1.35 -7.88
CA LYS A 106 1.04 0.00 -8.21
C LYS A 106 -0.01 -1.08 -7.96
N ILE A 107 -0.79 -0.98 -6.88
CA ILE A 107 -1.93 -1.88 -6.66
C ILE A 107 -2.94 -1.77 -7.80
N ASN A 108 -3.22 -0.56 -8.28
CA ASN A 108 -4.13 -0.34 -9.40
C ASN A 108 -3.58 -0.95 -10.71
N GLU A 109 -2.28 -0.79 -11.00
CA GLU A 109 -1.65 -1.42 -12.16
C GLU A 109 -1.76 -2.96 -12.11
N ILE A 110 -1.55 -3.56 -10.93
CA ILE A 110 -1.72 -5.01 -10.74
C ILE A 110 -3.18 -5.42 -11.00
N CYS A 111 -4.15 -4.65 -10.51
CA CYS A 111 -5.58 -4.91 -10.76
C CYS A 111 -5.92 -4.83 -12.25
N ASP A 112 -5.37 -3.84 -12.96
CA ASP A 112 -5.62 -3.64 -14.38
C ASP A 112 -5.02 -4.79 -15.20
N ASN A 113 -3.78 -5.19 -14.91
CA ASN A 113 -3.13 -6.35 -15.54
C ASN A 113 -3.94 -7.64 -15.32
N HIS A 114 -4.40 -7.91 -14.09
CA HIS A 114 -5.22 -9.09 -13.81
C HIS A 114 -6.56 -9.07 -14.56
N ASN A 115 -7.18 -7.90 -14.75
CA ASN A 115 -8.40 -7.78 -15.53
C ASN A 115 -8.16 -8.06 -17.01
N HIS A 116 -7.04 -7.60 -17.59
CA HIS A 116 -6.69 -7.91 -18.99
C HIS A 116 -6.67 -9.42 -19.25
N TYR A 117 -6.01 -10.20 -18.40
CA TYR A 117 -6.02 -11.66 -18.53
C TYR A 117 -7.40 -12.30 -18.39
N ARG A 118 -8.35 -11.68 -17.68
CA ARG A 118 -9.70 -12.24 -17.51
C ARG A 118 -10.62 -11.98 -18.71
N VAL A 119 -10.34 -10.97 -19.55
CA VAL A 119 -11.17 -10.66 -20.73
C VAL A 119 -10.73 -11.45 -21.97
N GLU A 120 -9.51 -11.99 -21.96
CA GLU A 120 -8.95 -12.77 -23.06
C GLU A 120 -9.30 -14.28 -23.01
N TYR A 121 -10.05 -14.73 -21.99
CA TYR A 121 -10.62 -16.08 -21.85
C TYR A 121 -12.12 -16.01 -21.55
#